data_AF-A0A6J6PCW4-F1
#
_entry.id   AF-A0A6J6PCW4-F1
#
_cell.length_a   1.000
_cell.length_b   1.000
_cell.length_c   1.000
_cell.angle_alpha   90.00
_cell.angle_beta   90.00
_cell.angle_gamma   90.00
#
_symmetry.space_group_name_H-M   'P 1'
#
loop_
_entity.id
_entity.type
_entity.pdbx_description
1 polymer ?
#
loop_
_entity_poly.entity_id
_entity_poly.type
_entity_poly.pdbx_seq_one_letter_code
_entity_poly.pdbx_strand_id
1 'polypeptide(L)' 'MGIGKDDTLFALKAGNVQFGERRGRRVINVIVPE' A
#
# COMPACT_ATOMS: atom_id res chain seq x y z
N MET A 1 -2.02 3.00 4.35
CA MET A 1 -2.35 1.60 4.04
C MET A 1 -2.27 0.80 5.33
N GLY A 2 -3.13 -0.20 5.52
CA GLY A 2 -3.13 -1.12 6.67
C GLY A 2 -2.92 -2.58 6.25
N ILE A 3 -2.64 -3.44 7.24
CA ILE A 3 -2.53 -4.89 7.09
C ILE A 3 -3.50 -5.56 8.07
N GLY A 4 -4.31 -6.49 7.56
CA GLY A 4 -5.20 -7.32 8.35
C GLY A 4 -4.43 -8.38 9.12
N LYS A 5 -5.09 -9.02 10.08
CA LYS A 5 -4.49 -10.13 10.84
C LYS A 5 -4.18 -11.36 9.96
N ASP A 6 -4.86 -11.47 8.84
CA ASP A 6 -4.75 -12.49 7.79
C ASP A 6 -3.78 -12.08 6.66
N ASP A 7 -2.94 -11.08 6.89
CA ASP A 7 -2.01 -10.48 5.91
C ASP A 7 -2.68 -9.78 4.72
N THR A 8 -4.01 -9.61 4.75
CA THR A 8 -4.72 -8.86 3.70
C THR A 8 -4.38 -7.37 3.76
N LEU A 9 -4.00 -6.81 2.62
CA LEU A 9 -3.62 -5.41 2.48
C LEU A 9 -4.83 -4.54 2.11
N PHE A 10 -5.02 -3.41 2.78
CA PHE A 10 -6.15 -2.50 2.50
C PHE A 10 -5.79 -1.01 2.55
N ALA A 11 -6.56 -0.20 1.83
CA ALA A 11 -6.43 1.24 1.81
C ALA A 11 -7.13 1.88 3.03
N LEU A 12 -6.47 2.83 3.69
CA LEU A 12 -7.07 3.60 4.79
C LEU A 12 -7.80 4.87 4.30
N LYS A 13 -7.53 5.26 3.05
CA LYS A 13 -8.05 6.45 2.37
C LYS A 13 -8.12 6.17 0.87
N ALA A 14 -8.97 6.91 0.15
CA ALA A 14 -9.02 6.88 -1.31
C ALA A 14 -7.73 7.44 -1.91
N GLY A 15 -7.32 6.89 -3.06
CA GLY A 15 -6.11 7.27 -3.77
C GLY A 15 -5.74 6.25 -4.85
N ASN A 16 -4.58 6.46 -5.48
CA ASN A 16 -4.04 5.56 -6.50
C ASN A 16 -3.06 4.56 -5.88
N VAL A 17 -3.10 3.32 -6.36
CA VAL A 17 -2.15 2.29 -5.94
C VAL A 17 -0.80 2.52 -6.61
N GLN A 18 0.27 2.45 -5.82
CA GLN A 18 1.66 2.50 -6.29
C GLN A 18 2.40 1.25 -5.83
N PHE A 19 2.89 0.46 -6.78
CA PHE A 19 3.80 -0.65 -6.52
C PHE A 19 5.24 -0.15 -6.43
N GLY A 20 6.07 -0.77 -5.59
CA GLY A 20 7.48 -0.42 -5.49
C GLY A 20 8.31 -1.44 -4.74
N GLU A 21 9.54 -1.04 -4.40
CA GLU A 21 10.48 -1.85 -3.63
C GLU A 21 11.15 -1.01 -2.54
N ARG A 22 11.30 -1.57 -1.34
CA ARG A 22 12.00 -0.93 -0.21
C ARG A 22 12.86 -1.96 0.51
N ARG A 23 14.17 -1.72 0.53
CA ARG A 23 15.17 -2.62 1.16
C ARG A 23 15.07 -4.07 0.65
N GLY A 24 14.92 -4.27 -0.66
CA GLY A 24 14.82 -5.61 -1.26
C GLY A 24 13.45 -6.27 -1.13
N ARG A 25 12.43 -5.57 -0.60
CA ARG A 25 11.08 -6.10 -0.40
C ARG A 25 10.09 -5.38 -1.29
N ARG A 26 9.21 -6.14 -1.94
CA ARG A 26 8.06 -5.59 -2.68
C ARG A 26 7.11 -4.90 -1.70
N VAL A 27 6.74 -3.66 -2.00
CA VAL A 27 5.83 -2.86 -1.19
C VAL A 27 4.71 -2.30 -2.06
N ILE A 28 3.56 -2.08 -1.43
CA ILE A 28 2.42 -1.40 -2.03
C ILE A 28 2.17 -0.14 -1.21
N ASN A 29 1.90 0.97 -1.88
CA ASN A 29 1.49 2.24 -1.28
C ASN A 29 0.17 2.70 -1.91
N VAL A 30 -0.52 3.59 -1.21
CA VAL A 30 -1.67 4.34 -1.75
C VAL A 30 -1.30 5.81 -1.68
N ILE A 31 -1.23 6.47 -2.83
CA ILE A 31 -0.89 7.90 -2.95
C ILE A 31 -2.15 8.70 -3.25
N VAL A 32 -2.24 9.91 -2.71
CA VAL A 32 -3.33 10.84 -3.04
C VAL A 32 -2.90 11.59 -4.30
N PRO A 33 -3.64 11.48 -5.42
CA PRO A 33 -3.39 12.35 -6.58
C PRO A 33 -3.67 13.80 -6.20
N GLU A 34 -2.91 14.74 -6.78
CA GLU A 34 -3.20 16.18 -6.69
C GLU A 34 -4.55 16.53 -7.32
#